data_AF-A0A946ZD01-F1
#
_entry.id   AF-A0A946ZD01-F1
#
_cell.length_a   1.000
_cell.length_b   1.000
_cell.length_c   1.000
_cell.angle_alpha   90.00
_cell.angle_beta   90.00
_cell.angle_gamma   90.00
#
_symmetry.space_group_name_H-M   'P 1'
#
loop_
_entity.id
_entity.type
_entity.pdbx_description
1 polymer ?
#
loop_
_entity_poly.entity_id
_entity_poly.type
_entity_poly.pdbx_seq_one_letter_code
_entity_poly.pdbx_strand_id
1 'polypeptide(L)' 'MALDPNDQPGRPVAKFESMLKTDDVYFFDADDFEDIIHHYLNHGKISLAKKAIKIGLTQHTA' A
#
# COMPACT_ATOMS: atom_id res chain seq x y z
N MET A 1 -26.51 -2.07 -5.91
CA MET A 1 -25.13 -2.42 -6.28
C MET A 1 -24.54 -3.09 -5.05
N ALA A 2 -24.42 -4.42 -5.03
CA ALA A 2 -23.66 -5.09 -3.97
C ALA A 2 -22.19 -4.76 -4.25
N LEU A 3 -21.48 -4.22 -3.27
CA LEU A 3 -20.03 -4.06 -3.38
C LEU A 3 -19.45 -5.48 -3.33
N ASP A 4 -19.07 -6.01 -4.50
CA ASP A 4 -18.36 -7.27 -4.61
C ASP A 4 -17.13 -7.22 -3.67
N PRO A 5 -16.99 -8.15 -2.71
CA PRO A 5 -15.86 -8.16 -1.76
C PRO A 5 -14.50 -8.44 -2.43
N ASN A 6 -14.47 -8.55 -3.76
CA ASN A 6 -13.26 -8.67 -4.56
C ASN A 6 -12.78 -7.32 -5.14
N ASP A 7 -13.61 -6.28 -5.08
CA ASP A 7 -13.29 -4.89 -5.46
C ASP A 7 -12.85 -4.10 -4.22
N GLN A 8 -12.04 -4.72 -3.37
CA GLN A 8 -11.64 -4.17 -2.09
C GLN A 8 -10.32 -3.39 -2.29
N PRO A 9 -10.33 -2.04 -2.37
CA PRO A 9 -9.11 -1.21 -2.37
C PRO A 9 -8.25 -1.40 -1.09
N GLY A 10 -8.74 -2.23 -0.15
CA GLY A 10 -8.03 -2.61 1.06
C GLY A 10 -7.05 -3.78 0.92
N ARG A 11 -6.99 -4.54 -0.19
CA ARG A 11 -6.05 -5.68 -0.29
C ARG A 11 -4.56 -5.27 -0.25
N PRO A 12 -4.07 -4.34 -1.08
CA PRO A 12 -2.66 -3.94 -1.04
C PRO A 12 -2.37 -3.11 0.21
N VAL A 13 -3.32 -2.27 0.66
CA VAL A 13 -3.22 -1.50 1.90
C VAL A 13 -3.10 -2.42 3.12
N ALA A 14 -3.96 -3.43 3.26
CA ALA A 14 -3.92 -4.36 4.41
C ALA A 14 -2.67 -5.23 4.40
N LYS A 15 -2.19 -5.64 3.22
CA LYS A 15 -0.89 -6.32 3.07
C LYS A 15 0.26 -5.40 3.50
N PHE A 16 0.23 -4.14 3.09
CA PHE A 16 1.24 -3.15 3.48
C PHE A 16 1.19 -2.85 4.99
N GLU A 17 0.01 -2.76 5.60
CA GLU A 17 -0.12 -2.63 7.05
C GLU A 17 0.38 -3.88 7.79
N SER A 18 0.17 -5.07 7.22
CA SER A 18 0.70 -6.32 7.76
C SER A 18 2.22 -6.36 7.66
N MET A 19 2.78 -5.98 6.50
CA MET A 19 4.23 -5.79 6.27
C MET A 19 4.86 -4.92 7.36
N LEU A 20 4.23 -3.79 7.67
CA LEU A 20 4.72 -2.84 8.68
C LEU A 20 4.63 -3.39 10.11
N LYS A 21 3.74 -4.35 10.38
CA LYS A 21 3.54 -4.95 11.70
C LYS A 21 4.41 -6.18 11.94
N THR A 22 4.59 -7.02 10.91
CA THR A 22 5.31 -8.29 11.02
C THR A 22 6.77 -8.19 10.59
N ASP A 23 7.19 -7.04 10.04
CA ASP A 23 8.53 -6.84 9.43
C ASP A 23 8.80 -7.81 8.27
N ASP A 24 7.76 -8.43 7.73
CA ASP A 24 7.85 -9.29 6.55
C ASP A 24 8.10 -8.45 5.30
N VAL A 25 8.89 -8.99 4.37
CA VAL A 25 9.12 -8.35 3.07
C VAL A 25 8.05 -8.84 2.10
N TYR A 26 7.07 -7.98 1.79
CA TYR A 26 6.14 -8.20 0.70
C TYR A 26 6.58 -7.41 -0.54
N PHE A 27 6.44 -8.03 -1.69
CA PHE A 27 6.66 -7.40 -2.99
C PHE A 27 5.35 -6.82 -3.50
N PHE A 28 5.40 -5.57 -3.91
CA PHE A 28 4.28 -4.84 -4.49
C PHE A 28 4.72 -4.28 -5.84
N ASP A 29 3.82 -4.31 -6.81
CA ASP A 29 4.02 -3.68 -8.09
C ASP A 29 3.82 -2.15 -7.99
N ALA A 30 4.19 -1.42 -9.04
CA ALA A 30 4.02 0.04 -9.05
C ALA A 30 2.55 0.47 -8.87
N ASP A 31 1.63 -0.30 -9.46
CA ASP A 31 0.17 -0.10 -9.37
C ASP A 31 -0.34 -0.33 -7.93
N ASP A 32 0.12 -1.39 -7.25
CA ASP A 32 -0.20 -1.64 -5.84
C ASP A 32 0.27 -0.49 -4.93
N PHE A 33 1.48 0.03 -5.18
CA PHE A 33 1.98 1.18 -4.43
C PHE A 33 1.14 2.43 -4.68
N GLU A 34 0.71 2.68 -5.91
CA GLU A 34 -0.19 3.80 -6.24
C GLU A 34 -1.50 3.70 -5.45
N ASP A 35 -2.13 2.53 -5.41
CA ASP A 35 -3.35 2.27 -4.65
C ASP A 35 -3.14 2.52 -3.14
N ILE A 36 -2.04 2.03 -2.58
CA ILE A 36 -1.64 2.25 -1.17
C ILE A 36 -1.47 3.75 -0.87
N ILE A 37 -0.74 4.45 -1.75
CA ILE A 37 -0.44 5.88 -1.60
C ILE A 37 -1.74 6.69 -1.68
N HIS A 38 -2.55 6.46 -2.71
CA HIS A 38 -3.84 7.13 -2.90
C HIS A 38 -4.79 6.89 -1.73
N HIS A 39 -4.87 5.66 -1.22
CA HIS A 39 -5.64 5.36 -0.02
C HIS A 39 -5.18 6.21 1.16
N TYR A 40 -3.89 6.23 1.45
CA TYR A 40 -3.37 7.03 2.56
C TYR A 40 -3.53 8.54 2.38
N LEU A 41 -3.41 9.04 1.14
CA LEU A 41 -3.66 10.46 0.84
C LEU A 41 -5.13 10.84 1.05
N ASN A 42 -6.08 10.02 0.57
CA ASN A 42 -7.52 10.23 0.76
C ASN A 42 -7.92 10.20 2.25
N HIS A 43 -7.25 9.38 3.05
CA HIS A 43 -7.45 9.33 4.50
C HIS A 43 -6.65 10.38 5.29
N GLY A 44 -5.89 11.26 4.62
CA GLY A 44 -5.07 12.30 5.27
C GLY A 44 -3.81 11.78 5.96
N LYS A 45 -3.45 10.50 5.78
CA LYS A 45 -2.27 9.85 6.37
C LYS A 45 -1.01 10.04 5.52
N ILE A 46 -0.63 11.29 5.26
CA ILE A 46 0.49 11.64 4.36
C ILE A 46 1.82 10.99 4.77
N SER A 47 2.08 10.82 6.07
CA SER A 47 3.29 10.15 6.55
C SER A 47 3.39 8.69 6.12
N LEU A 48 2.27 7.96 6.07
CA LEU A 48 2.24 6.56 5.61
C LEU A 48 2.39 6.48 4.09
N ALA A 49 1.74 7.39 3.35
CA ALA A 49 1.91 7.52 1.90
C ALA A 49 3.40 7.74 1.53
N LYS A 50 4.09 8.67 2.21
CA LYS A 50 5.53 8.89 2.01
C LYS A 50 6.38 7.66 2.34
N LYS A 51 5.99 6.89 3.36
CA LYS A 51 6.69 5.65 3.74
C LYS A 51 6.51 4.57 2.66
N ALA A 52 5.32 4.44 2.08
CA ALA A 52 5.05 3.55 0.96
C ALA A 52 5.92 3.90 -0.26
N ILE A 53 6.00 5.19 -0.64
CA ILE A 53 6.89 5.66 -1.72
C ILE A 53 8.35 5.28 -1.45
N LYS A 54 8.84 5.51 -0.23
CA LYS A 54 10.24 5.21 0.12
C LYS A 54 10.55 3.72 0.05
N ILE A 55 9.62 2.86 0.50
CA ILE A 55 9.77 1.41 0.43
C ILE A 55 9.75 0.95 -1.03
N GLY A 56 8.81 1.47 -1.84
CA GLY A 56 8.75 1.15 -3.28
C GLY A 56 10.03 1.54 -4.01
N LEU A 57 10.57 2.73 -3.76
CA LEU A 57 11.86 3.14 -4.31
C LEU A 57 12.99 2.20 -3.84
N THR A 58 13.02 1.84 -2.57
CA THR A 58 14.07 0.95 -2.03
C THR A 58 14.02 -0.46 -2.63
N GLN A 59 12.82 -1.00 -2.91
CA GLN A 59 12.66 -2.33 -3.50
C GLN A 59 13.01 -2.36 -5.00
N HIS A 60 12.75 -1.28 -5.74
CA HIS A 60 12.88 -1.25 -7.21
C HIS A 60 14.15 -0.57 -7.73
N THR A 61 14.90 0.19 -6.92
CA THR A 61 16.09 0.94 -7.39
C THR A 61 17.42 0.54 -6.71
N ALA A 62 17.63 -0.75 -6.43
CA ALA A 62 18.95 -1.27 -6.04
C ALA A 62 19.82 -1.57 -7.26
#